data_AF-A0A6M3LYI3-F1
#
_entry.id   AF-A0A6M3LYI3-F1
#
_cell.length_a   1.000
_cell.length_b   1.000
_cell.length_c   1.000
_cell.angle_alpha   90.00
_cell.angle_beta   90.00
_cell.angle_gamma   90.00
#
_symmetry.space_group_name_H-M   'P 1'
#
loop_
_entity.id
_entity.type
_entity.pdbx_description
1 polymer ?
#
loop_
_entity_poly.entity_id
_entity_poly.type
_entity_poly.pdbx_seq_one_letter_code
_entity_poly.pdbx_strand_id
1 'polypeptide(L)' 'MPKYLLVPGPVFDAKVGDFVYLGSQMLSLLYKVPMSDCVIKAHGLTCHDESYKGLVWLTPDPTGKYHAGC' A
#
# COMPACT_ATOMS: atom_id res chain seq x y z
N MET A 1 -9.29 3.31 -15.50
CA MET A 1 -8.06 4.04 -15.15
C MET A 1 -7.79 3.78 -13.67
N PRO A 2 -6.54 3.47 -13.28
CA PRO A 2 -6.22 3.25 -11.88
C PRO A 2 -6.45 4.53 -11.05
N LYS A 3 -6.85 4.33 -9.80
CA LYS A 3 -7.14 5.39 -8.82
C LYS A 3 -6.30 5.25 -7.55
N TYR A 4 -5.77 4.06 -7.30
CA TYR A 4 -5.04 3.73 -6.08
C TYR A 4 -3.65 3.20 -6.40
N LEU A 5 -2.68 3.51 -5.55
CA LEU A 5 -1.36 2.90 -5.53
C LEU A 5 -1.24 2.02 -4.29
N LEU A 6 -1.14 0.71 -4.46
CA LEU A 6 -0.83 -0.23 -3.39
C LEU A 6 0.68 -0.32 -3.22
N VAL A 7 1.16 -0.20 -1.99
CA VAL A 7 2.59 -0.32 -1.66
C VAL A 7 2.81 -1.51 -0.72
N PRO A 8 2.90 -2.75 -1.20
CA PRO A 8 3.20 -3.92 -0.37
C PRO A 8 4.47 -3.72 0.46
N GLY A 9 4.46 -4.21 1.70
CA GLY A 9 5.57 -3.98 2.61
C GLY A 9 5.42 -4.66 3.98
N PRO A 10 6.48 -4.61 4.80
CA PRO A 10 6.46 -5.13 6.15
C PRO A 10 5.61 -4.26 7.07
N VAL A 11 4.82 -4.90 7.93
CA VAL A 11 4.14 -4.30 9.07
C VAL A 11 4.75 -4.88 10.33
N PHE A 12 5.32 -4.01 11.16
CA PHE A 12 5.93 -4.43 12.42
C PHE A 12 4.84 -4.68 13.47
N ASP A 13 4.80 -5.89 14.02
CA ASP A 13 3.99 -6.18 15.19
C ASP A 13 4.77 -5.75 16.44
N ALA A 14 4.39 -4.60 16.99
CA ALA A 14 5.02 -4.01 18.16
C ALA A 14 4.99 -4.93 19.41
N LYS A 15 4.12 -5.95 19.46
CA LYS A 15 3.99 -6.85 20.61
C LYS A 15 4.89 -8.08 20.52
N VAL A 16 5.17 -8.55 19.31
CA VAL A 16 5.89 -9.81 19.07
C VAL A 16 7.35 -9.56 18.70
N GLY A 17 7.68 -8.34 18.25
CA GLY A 17 9.03 -8.01 17.76
C GLY A 17 9.32 -8.53 16.34
N ASP A 18 8.35 -9.21 15.73
CA ASP A 18 8.38 -9.70 14.36
C ASP A 18 7.66 -8.74 13.39
N PHE A 19 7.86 -8.95 12.09
CA PHE A 19 7.10 -8.26 11.04
C PHE A 19 6.30 -9.26 10.20
N VAL A 20 5.14 -8.81 9.72
CA VAL A 20 4.33 -9.53 8.73
C VAL A 20 4.41 -8.79 7.41
N TYR A 21 4.65 -9.50 6.31
CA TYR A 21 4.63 -8.89 4.98
C TYR A 21 3.19 -8.84 4.44
N LEU A 22 2.67 -7.64 4.18
CA LEU A 22 1.35 -7.47 3.55
C LEU A 22 1.49 -7.37 2.03
N GLY A 23 0.97 -8.38 1.34
CA GLY A 23 0.89 -8.42 -0.12
C GLY A 23 -0.22 -7.53 -0.69
N SER A 24 -0.15 -7.23 -1.98
CA SER A 24 -1.11 -6.35 -2.67
C SER A 24 -2.56 -6.82 -2.59
N GLN A 25 -2.82 -8.12 -2.71
CA GLN A 25 -4.18 -8.67 -2.58
C GLN A 25 -4.75 -8.45 -1.18
N MET A 26 -3.94 -8.62 -0.12
CA MET A 26 -4.37 -8.34 1.25
C MET A 26 -4.64 -6.86 1.45
N LEU A 27 -3.81 -5.98 0.89
CA LEU A 27 -4.02 -4.54 0.94
C LEU A 27 -5.31 -4.12 0.22
N SER A 28 -5.61 -4.70 -0.95
CA SER A 28 -6.86 -4.40 -1.67
C SER A 28 -8.09 -4.78 -0.84
N LEU A 29 -8.03 -5.92 -0.14
CA LEU A 29 -9.10 -6.37 0.75
C LEU A 29 -9.21 -5.47 1.99
N LEU A 30 -8.09 -5.13 2.62
CA LEU A 30 -8.02 -4.27 3.81
C LEU A 30 -8.63 -2.90 3.53
N TYR A 31 -8.25 -2.29 2.41
CA TYR A 31 -8.75 -0.98 1.99
C TYR A 31 -10.06 -1.03 1.20
N LYS A 32 -10.64 -2.22 1.00
CA LYS A 32 -11.90 -2.43 0.27
C LYS A 32 -11.88 -1.80 -1.14
N VAL A 33 -10.75 -1.89 -1.82
CA VAL A 33 -10.58 -1.39 -3.19
C VAL A 33 -10.46 -2.55 -4.19
N PRO A 34 -11.10 -2.44 -5.37
CA PRO A 34 -10.97 -3.46 -6.40
C PRO A 34 -9.57 -3.42 -7.02
N MET A 35 -8.97 -4.60 -7.23
CA MET A 35 -7.64 -4.73 -7.84
C MET A 35 -7.56 -4.08 -9.23
N SER A 36 -8.67 -3.99 -9.97
CA SER A 36 -8.75 -3.31 -11.28
C SER A 36 -8.48 -1.81 -11.22
N ASP A 37 -8.68 -1.19 -10.05
CA ASP A 37 -8.49 0.25 -9.83
C ASP A 37 -7.11 0.54 -9.21
N CYS A 38 -6.25 -0.47 -9.07
CA CYS A 38 -4.99 -0.39 -8.33
C CYS A 38 -3.78 -0.51 -9.25
N VAL A 39 -2.74 0.25 -8.95
CA VAL A 39 -1.35 0.02 -9.40
C VAL A 39 -0.55 -0.50 -8.21
N ILE A 40 0.41 -1.39 -8.45
CA ILE A 40 1.26 -1.95 -7.39
C ILE A 40 2.65 -1.35 -7.52
N LYS A 41 3.15 -0.73 -6.45
CA LYS A 41 4.55 -0.31 -6.33
C LYS A 41 5.34 -1.40 -5.63
N ALA A 42 6.34 -1.96 -6.31
CA ALA A 42 7.24 -2.92 -5.68
C ALA A 42 8.05 -2.26 -4.55
N HIS A 43 8.24 -3.00 -3.46
CA HIS A 43 9.02 -2.56 -2.31
C HIS A 43 10.49 -2.33 -2.71
N GLY A 44 11.11 -1.25 -2.21
CA GLY A 44 12.52 -0.93 -2.47
C GLY A 44 12.82 -0.23 -3.80
N LEU A 45 11.83 0.00 -4.67
CA LEU A 45 12.01 0.84 -5.86
C LEU A 45 11.84 2.32 -5.50
N THR A 46 12.86 3.11 -5.84
CA THR A 46 12.77 4.57 -5.90
C THR A 46 11.85 4.96 -7.04
N CYS A 47 10.77 5.68 -6.73
CA CYS A 47 9.84 6.16 -7.75
C CYS A 47 10.17 7.58 -8.16
N HIS A 48 10.01 7.85 -9.45
CA HIS A 48 9.76 9.20 -9.93
C HIS A 48 8.26 9.47 -9.77
N ASP A 49 7.90 10.39 -8.88
CA ASP A 49 6.51 10.63 -8.43
C ASP A 49 5.50 10.93 -9.55
N GLU A 50 5.97 11.37 -10.72
CA GLU A 50 5.10 11.74 -11.84
C GLU A 50 4.23 10.59 -12.35
N SER A 51 4.69 9.33 -12.24
CA SER A 51 3.93 8.16 -12.71
C SER A 51 2.75 7.78 -11.81
N TYR A 52 2.69 8.33 -10.60
CA TYR A 52 1.65 8.04 -9.60
C TYR A 52 0.85 9.28 -9.21
N LYS A 53 1.09 10.40 -9.89
CA LYS A 53 0.42 11.67 -9.62
C LYS A 53 -1.10 11.50 -9.72
N GLY A 54 -1.79 11.86 -8.64
CA GLY A 54 -3.25 11.77 -8.55
C GLY A 54 -3.79 10.40 -8.11
N LEU A 55 -2.92 9.41 -7.86
CA LEU A 55 -3.33 8.16 -7.23
C LEU A 55 -3.31 8.31 -5.71
N VAL A 56 -4.27 7.67 -5.04
CA VAL A 56 -4.29 7.59 -3.58
C VAL A 56 -3.35 6.48 -3.12
N TRP A 57 -2.37 6.82 -2.29
CA TRP A 57 -1.40 5.87 -1.75
C TRP A 57 -2.01 5.04 -0.62
N LEU A 58 -1.91 3.73 -0.75
CA LEU A 58 -2.40 2.74 0.21
C LEU A 58 -1.20 1.91 0.67
N THR A 59 -0.61 2.38 1.77
CA THR A 59 0.56 1.80 2.41
C THR A 59 0.13 1.01 3.63
N PRO A 60 0.73 -0.16 3.90
CA PRO A 60 0.51 -0.94 5.12
C PRO A 60 0.64 -0.07 6.38
N ASP A 61 -0.49 0.28 6.98
CA ASP A 61 -0.54 0.84 8.32
C ASP A 61 -0.81 -0.31 9.31
N PRO A 62 -0.02 -0.45 10.40
CA PRO A 62 -0.32 -1.39 11.47
C PRO A 62 -1.74 -1.26 12.04
N THR A 63 -2.42 -0.13 11.86
CA THR A 63 -3.78 0.12 12.32
C THR A 63 -4.85 0.09 11.21
N GLY A 64 -4.45 -0.14 9.96
CA GLY A 64 -5.36 -0.16 8.80
C GLY A 64 -6.01 1.19 8.49
N LYS A 65 -5.48 2.31 9.01
CA LYS A 65 -5.97 3.65 8.67
C LYS A 65 -5.30 4.16 7.39
N TYR A 66 -5.98 5.09 6.75
CA TYR A 66 -5.54 5.71 5.51
C TYR A 66 -4.46 6.74 5.81
N HIS A 67 -3.24 6.51 5.32
CA HIS A 67 -2.28 7.57 5.13
C HIS A 67 -2.25 7.91 3.65
N ALA A 68 -3.19 8.76 3.22
CA ALA A 68 -3.07 9.44 1.93
C ALA A 68 -1.92 10.46 2.05
N GLY A 69 -0.70 9.98 1.83
CA GLY A 69 0.45 10.85 1.62
C GLY A 69 0.37 11.44 0.23
N CYS A 70 0.44 12.77 0.15
CA CYS A 70 0.64 13.52 -1.10
C CYS A 70 2.01 13.23 -1.69
#